data_AF-X1L245-F1
#
_entry.id   AF-X1L245-F1
#
_cell.length_a   1.000
_cell.length_b   1.000
_cell.length_c   1.000
_cell.angle_alpha   90.00
_cell.angle_beta   90.00
_cell.angle_gamma   90.00
#
_symmetry.space_group_name_H-M   'P 1'
#
loop_
_entity.id
_entity.type
_entity.pdbx_description
1 polymer ?
#
loop_
_entity_poly.entity_id
_entity_poly.type
_entity_poly.pdbx_seq_one_letter_code
_entity_poly.pdbx_strand_id
1 'polypeptide(L)'
;SSEPNLQNIPVRGELGKEVRQAFIAPPGSCLMAGDYSQIDLRALAHLSQDPSLLSAFHNDEDIHSATAAQLFGVDASQVTPDMRRLAKTVNFGVIYGMSDYGLEQATELSREEASRFIADYFDKYPGVKKYLESTKKQAREMGCVQTLLGRRRSILEISSSNRQVREAAERMAINMPVQGTSADIIKVAMINLHREMNQRQLKSKMVLQVHDELIFEVPEAELELMRQLVPEIMS
;
A
#
# COMPACT_ATOMS: atom_id res chain seq x y z
N SER A 1 -0.66 -16.46 2.52
CA SER A 1 0.46 -17.30 2.97
C SER A 1 0.07 -17.97 4.27
N SER A 2 0.20 -19.29 4.36
CA SER A 2 0.05 -20.07 5.59
C SER A 2 1.07 -21.21 5.52
N GLU A 3 1.72 -21.53 6.64
CA GLU A 3 2.68 -22.65 6.78
C GLU A 3 3.88 -22.64 5.80
N PRO A 4 4.87 -21.73 5.95
CA PRO A 4 4.91 -20.60 6.88
C PRO A 4 4.15 -19.36 6.36
N ASN A 5 3.86 -18.41 7.26
CA ASN A 5 3.36 -17.11 6.85
C ASN A 5 4.53 -16.19 6.44
N LEU A 6 4.86 -16.19 5.15
CA LEU A 6 5.94 -15.38 4.58
C LEU A 6 5.67 -13.87 4.68
N GLN A 7 4.42 -13.45 4.84
CA GLN A 7 4.06 -12.03 5.05
C GLN A 7 4.46 -11.53 6.44
N ASN A 8 4.71 -12.43 7.39
CA ASN A 8 5.11 -12.08 8.74
C ASN A 8 6.63 -12.11 8.95
N ILE A 9 7.42 -12.49 7.92
CA ILE A 9 8.87 -12.45 8.03
C ILE A 9 9.30 -10.98 8.15
N PRO A 10 10.00 -10.59 9.23
CA PRO A 10 10.41 -9.21 9.42
C PRO A 10 11.17 -8.68 8.20
N VAL A 11 10.72 -7.55 7.65
CA VAL A 11 11.37 -6.89 6.52
C VAL A 11 12.67 -6.19 6.95
N ARG A 12 12.76 -5.83 8.24
CA ARG A 12 13.83 -4.98 8.81
C ARG A 12 14.46 -5.64 10.04
N GLY A 13 15.67 -5.19 10.37
CA GLY A 13 16.48 -5.74 11.46
C GLY A 13 17.36 -6.91 11.01
N GLU A 14 18.39 -7.21 11.80
CA GLU A 14 19.38 -8.24 11.46
C GLU A 14 18.74 -9.63 11.34
N LEU A 15 17.84 -9.99 12.26
CA LEU A 15 17.10 -11.26 12.19
C LEU A 15 16.29 -11.41 10.90
N GLY A 16 15.60 -10.35 10.46
CA GLY A 16 14.84 -10.37 9.21
C GLY A 16 15.72 -10.57 7.98
N LYS A 17 16.92 -9.95 7.98
CA LYS A 17 17.92 -10.14 6.92
C LYS A 17 18.46 -11.57 6.92
N GLU A 18 18.81 -12.12 8.08
CA GLU A 18 19.32 -13.49 8.21
C GLU A 18 18.31 -14.52 7.72
N VAL A 19 17.03 -14.40 8.12
CA VAL A 19 15.96 -15.30 7.66
C VAL A 19 15.78 -15.21 6.15
N ARG A 20 15.82 -13.99 5.56
CA ARG A 20 15.70 -13.80 4.12
C ARG A 20 16.89 -14.38 3.34
N GLN A 21 18.10 -14.38 3.92
CA GLN A 21 19.28 -15.00 3.30
C GLN A 21 19.16 -16.52 3.16
N ALA A 22 18.29 -17.17 3.93
CA ALA A 22 18.01 -18.60 3.78
C ALA A 22 17.20 -18.93 2.51
N PHE A 23 16.57 -17.93 1.87
CA PHE A 23 15.90 -18.09 0.59
C PHE A 23 16.92 -17.90 -0.53
N ILE A 24 17.33 -19.00 -1.15
CA ILE A 24 18.38 -19.00 -2.18
C ILE A 24 17.83 -19.51 -3.52
N ALA A 25 18.37 -18.98 -4.60
CA ALA A 25 18.14 -19.51 -5.94
C ALA A 25 18.96 -20.81 -6.16
N PRO A 26 18.50 -21.72 -7.04
CA PRO A 26 19.31 -22.85 -7.46
C PRO A 26 20.58 -22.41 -8.21
N PRO A 27 21.63 -23.26 -8.29
CA PRO A 27 22.85 -22.94 -9.02
C PRO A 27 22.58 -22.50 -10.48
N GLY A 28 23.29 -21.46 -10.93
CA GLY A 28 23.11 -20.86 -12.27
C GLY A 28 21.86 -19.99 -12.40
N SER A 29 21.21 -19.65 -11.29
CA SER A 29 20.05 -18.74 -11.22
C SER A 29 20.23 -17.72 -10.10
N CYS A 30 19.48 -16.63 -10.16
CA CYS A 30 19.37 -15.64 -9.10
C CYS A 30 17.90 -15.43 -8.69
N LEU A 31 17.70 -14.80 -7.54
CA LEU A 31 16.39 -14.27 -7.15
C LEU A 31 16.26 -12.84 -7.68
N MET A 32 15.16 -12.57 -8.38
CA MET A 32 14.79 -11.24 -8.84
C MET A 32 13.45 -10.84 -8.22
N ALA A 33 13.32 -9.60 -7.80
CA ALA A 33 12.07 -9.05 -7.26
C ALA A 33 11.53 -7.93 -8.15
N GLY A 34 10.23 -7.95 -8.40
CA GLY A 34 9.46 -6.82 -8.94
C GLY A 34 8.51 -6.31 -7.86
N ASP A 35 8.56 -5.02 -7.55
CA ASP A 35 7.79 -4.39 -6.46
C ASP A 35 7.00 -3.19 -6.97
N TYR A 36 5.72 -3.10 -6.60
CA TYR A 36 4.96 -1.89 -6.88
C TYR A 36 5.22 -0.82 -5.81
N SER A 37 5.98 0.20 -6.20
CA SER A 37 6.26 1.33 -5.31
C SER A 37 5.00 2.07 -4.86
N GLN A 38 4.64 1.88 -3.59
CA GLN A 38 3.56 2.57 -2.87
C GLN A 38 2.18 2.42 -3.56
N ILE A 39 1.87 1.22 -4.04
CA ILE A 39 0.64 0.95 -4.82
C ILE A 39 -0.63 1.41 -4.12
N ASP A 40 -0.75 1.24 -2.81
CA ASP A 40 -1.94 1.65 -2.06
C ASP A 40 -2.15 3.17 -2.10
N LEU A 41 -1.07 3.96 -2.03
CA LEU A 41 -1.15 5.41 -2.13
C LEU A 41 -1.47 5.87 -3.54
N ARG A 42 -0.92 5.20 -4.56
CA ARG A 42 -1.24 5.47 -5.97
C ARG A 42 -2.70 5.11 -6.28
N ALA A 43 -3.19 4.00 -5.75
CA ALA A 43 -4.59 3.61 -5.83
C ALA A 43 -5.49 4.64 -5.14
N LEU A 44 -5.11 5.13 -3.96
CA LEU A 44 -5.84 6.21 -3.29
C LEU A 44 -5.84 7.51 -4.11
N ALA A 45 -4.70 7.92 -4.68
CA ALA A 45 -4.61 9.10 -5.53
C ALA A 45 -5.59 9.01 -6.71
N HIS A 46 -5.64 7.83 -7.35
CA HIS A 46 -6.59 7.55 -8.41
C HIS A 46 -8.05 7.54 -7.92
N LEU A 47 -8.36 6.87 -6.81
CA LEU A 47 -9.75 6.78 -6.33
C LEU A 47 -10.29 8.12 -5.81
N SER A 48 -9.42 8.92 -5.20
CA SER A 48 -9.78 10.23 -4.66
C SER A 48 -9.79 11.34 -5.69
N GLN A 49 -9.07 11.16 -6.81
CA GLN A 49 -8.83 12.19 -7.82
C GLN A 49 -8.32 13.50 -7.19
N ASP A 50 -7.55 13.39 -6.10
CA ASP A 50 -7.01 14.55 -5.41
C ASP A 50 -5.87 15.16 -6.24
N PRO A 51 -5.98 16.43 -6.66
CA PRO A 51 -5.02 17.03 -7.58
C PRO A 51 -3.61 17.16 -6.97
N SER A 52 -3.52 17.45 -5.67
CA SER A 52 -2.24 17.57 -4.96
C SER A 52 -1.54 16.20 -4.88
N LEU A 53 -2.29 15.15 -4.54
CA LEU A 53 -1.74 13.81 -4.43
C LEU A 53 -1.37 13.22 -5.80
N LEU A 54 -2.19 13.46 -6.83
CA LEU A 54 -1.86 13.09 -8.20
C LEU A 54 -0.60 13.81 -8.70
N SER A 55 -0.50 15.12 -8.47
CA SER A 55 0.67 15.91 -8.84
C SER A 55 1.94 15.40 -8.16
N ALA A 56 1.86 15.07 -6.87
CA ALA A 56 3.01 14.54 -6.12
C ALA A 56 3.55 13.25 -6.76
N PHE A 57 2.67 12.35 -7.19
CA PHE A 57 3.10 11.13 -7.89
C PHE A 57 3.58 11.36 -9.32
N HIS A 58 3.04 12.35 -10.03
CA HIS A 58 3.52 12.72 -11.37
C HIS A 58 4.91 13.35 -11.35
N ASN A 59 5.26 14.03 -10.25
CA ASN A 59 6.54 14.69 -10.05
C ASN A 59 7.59 13.82 -9.31
N ASP A 60 7.29 12.54 -9.07
CA ASP A 60 8.11 11.62 -8.25
C ASP A 60 8.47 12.19 -6.86
N GLU A 61 7.55 12.96 -6.26
CA GLU A 61 7.75 13.52 -4.93
C GLU A 61 7.62 12.44 -3.84
N ASP A 62 8.52 12.49 -2.86
CA ASP A 62 8.43 11.64 -1.68
C ASP A 62 7.38 12.19 -0.72
N ILE A 63 6.14 11.75 -0.89
CA ILE A 63 4.97 12.18 -0.10
C ILE A 63 5.22 12.01 1.40
N HIS A 64 5.95 10.97 1.82
CA HIS A 64 6.27 10.75 3.24
C HIS A 64 7.21 11.82 3.77
N SER A 65 8.24 12.19 3.00
CA SER A 65 9.17 13.27 3.38
C SER A 65 8.49 14.64 3.35
N ALA A 66 7.65 14.91 2.34
CA ALA A 66 6.86 16.14 2.28
C ALA A 66 5.87 16.25 3.46
N THR A 67 5.27 15.13 3.87
CA THR A 67 4.43 15.06 5.07
C THR A 67 5.25 15.27 6.34
N ALA A 68 6.45 14.68 6.42
CA ALA A 68 7.34 14.84 7.57
C ALA A 68 7.78 16.31 7.74
N ALA A 69 8.20 16.97 6.67
CA ALA A 69 8.56 18.39 6.69
C ALA A 69 7.43 19.24 7.29
N GLN A 70 6.20 18.99 6.86
CA GLN A 70 5.00 19.66 7.38
C GLN A 70 4.71 19.30 8.85
N LEU A 71 4.73 18.01 9.21
CA LEU A 71 4.43 17.53 10.56
C LEU A 71 5.40 18.09 11.60
N PHE A 72 6.69 18.18 11.26
CA PHE A 72 7.74 18.64 12.16
C PHE A 72 8.05 20.14 12.00
N GLY A 73 7.42 20.83 11.04
CA GLY A 73 7.67 22.25 10.76
C GLY A 73 9.12 22.53 10.33
N VAL A 74 9.74 21.61 9.59
CA VAL A 74 11.13 21.70 9.13
C VAL A 74 11.21 21.76 7.60
N ASP A 75 12.31 22.29 7.08
CA ASP A 75 12.58 22.23 5.63
C ASP A 75 12.72 20.78 5.16
N ALA A 76 12.36 20.51 3.89
CA ALA A 76 12.45 19.17 3.31
C ALA A 76 13.86 18.57 3.39
N SER A 77 14.90 19.40 3.32
CA SER A 77 16.31 18.98 3.48
C SER A 77 16.70 18.59 4.90
N GLN A 78 15.89 18.94 5.90
CA GLN A 78 16.11 18.64 7.31
C GLN A 78 15.30 17.42 7.78
N VAL A 79 14.50 16.82 6.91
CA VAL A 79 13.73 15.62 7.22
C VAL A 79 14.67 14.44 7.49
N THR A 80 14.65 13.94 8.72
CA THR A 80 15.42 12.75 9.10
C THR A 80 14.71 11.46 8.69
N PRO A 81 15.41 10.32 8.58
CA PRO A 81 14.79 9.02 8.33
C PRO A 81 13.73 8.64 9.38
N ASP A 82 13.91 9.07 10.62
CA ASP A 82 12.96 8.84 11.72
C ASP A 82 11.70 9.69 11.57
N MET A 83 11.85 10.96 11.20
CA MET A 83 10.71 11.84 10.88
C MET A 83 9.90 11.29 9.71
N ARG A 84 10.59 10.86 8.64
CA ARG A 84 9.96 10.22 7.48
C ARG A 84 9.22 8.93 7.87
N ARG A 85 9.80 8.14 8.78
CA ARG A 85 9.16 6.91 9.29
C ARG A 85 7.87 7.22 10.03
N LEU A 86 7.88 8.23 10.90
CA LEU A 86 6.67 8.64 11.62
C LEU A 86 5.60 9.13 10.64
N ALA A 87 5.98 10.00 9.70
CA ALA A 87 5.07 10.50 8.67
C ALA A 87 4.50 9.38 7.78
N LYS A 88 5.26 8.32 7.53
CA LYS A 88 4.76 7.11 6.87
C LYS A 88 3.64 6.45 7.67
N THR A 89 3.86 6.18 8.96
CA THR A 89 2.83 5.62 9.86
C THR A 89 1.59 6.49 9.89
N VAL A 90 1.80 7.80 9.99
CA VAL A 90 0.73 8.79 10.05
C VAL A 90 -0.07 8.81 8.74
N ASN A 91 0.59 8.90 7.57
CA ASN A 91 -0.10 8.88 6.27
C ASN A 91 -0.97 7.63 6.11
N PHE A 92 -0.40 6.45 6.38
CA PHE A 92 -1.19 5.22 6.32
C PHE A 92 -2.32 5.21 7.37
N GLY A 93 -2.08 5.72 8.57
CA GLY A 93 -3.10 5.86 9.59
C GLY A 93 -4.29 6.71 9.11
N VAL A 94 -4.04 7.93 8.63
CA VAL A 94 -5.09 8.85 8.17
C VAL A 94 -5.84 8.27 6.98
N ILE A 95 -5.13 7.68 6.01
CA ILE A 95 -5.73 7.04 4.83
C ILE A 95 -6.62 5.86 5.22
N TYR A 96 -6.22 5.12 6.25
CA TYR A 96 -6.97 3.97 6.75
C TYR A 96 -8.03 4.31 7.81
N GLY A 97 -8.38 5.60 7.93
CA GLY A 97 -9.44 6.07 8.81
C GLY A 97 -9.10 5.94 10.30
N MET A 98 -7.82 5.99 10.66
CA MET A 98 -7.37 6.06 12.04
C MET A 98 -7.89 7.35 12.69
N SER A 99 -8.40 7.24 13.91
CA SER A 99 -8.83 8.40 14.69
C SER A 99 -7.63 9.15 15.28
N ASP A 100 -7.88 10.36 15.76
CA ASP A 100 -6.96 11.13 16.63
C ASP A 100 -6.36 10.25 17.75
N TYR A 101 -7.21 9.50 18.45
CA TYR A 101 -6.78 8.56 19.49
C TYR A 101 -5.92 7.41 18.94
N GLY A 102 -6.29 6.84 17.78
CA GLY A 102 -5.49 5.78 17.16
C GLY A 102 -4.10 6.28 16.75
N LEU A 103 -4.03 7.53 16.29
CA LEU A 103 -2.78 8.16 15.87
C LEU A 103 -1.89 8.48 17.08
N GLU A 104 -2.47 8.98 18.17
CA GLU A 104 -1.77 9.14 19.45
C GLU A 104 -1.18 7.81 19.94
N GLN A 105 -1.90 6.69 19.86
CA GLN A 105 -1.37 5.38 20.26
C GLN A 105 -0.26 4.85 19.34
N ALA A 106 -0.27 5.24 18.07
CA ALA A 106 0.69 4.78 17.07
C ALA A 106 1.94 5.68 16.95
N THR A 107 1.92 6.85 17.60
CA THR A 107 2.93 7.89 17.48
C THR A 107 3.28 8.45 18.86
N GLU A 108 4.20 9.41 18.93
CA GLU A 108 4.50 10.16 20.16
C GLU A 108 3.71 11.47 20.25
N LEU A 109 2.77 11.70 19.32
CA LEU A 109 1.96 12.92 19.27
C LEU A 109 0.90 12.90 20.37
N SER A 110 0.68 14.06 20.99
CA SER A 110 -0.52 14.27 21.81
C SER A 110 -1.78 14.18 20.94
N ARG A 111 -2.92 13.88 21.56
CA ARG A 111 -4.22 13.86 20.88
C ARG A 111 -4.55 15.16 20.13
N GLU A 112 -4.19 16.31 20.69
CA GLU A 112 -4.41 17.63 20.07
C GLU A 112 -3.56 17.80 18.81
N GLU A 113 -2.29 17.40 18.86
CA GLU A 113 -1.40 17.42 17.70
C GLU A 113 -1.86 16.44 16.63
N ALA A 114 -2.31 15.24 17.01
CA ALA A 114 -2.89 14.26 16.11
C ALA A 114 -4.15 14.80 15.40
N SER A 115 -5.04 15.47 16.14
CA SER A 115 -6.25 16.07 15.59
C SER A 115 -5.92 17.19 14.60
N ARG A 116 -5.01 18.10 14.97
CA ARG A 116 -4.54 19.17 14.09
C ARG A 116 -3.89 18.60 12.82
N PHE A 117 -3.04 17.59 12.97
CA PHE A 117 -2.40 16.95 11.83
C PHE A 117 -3.43 16.35 10.86
N ILE A 118 -4.43 15.63 11.37
CA ILE A 118 -5.49 15.06 10.52
C ILE A 118 -6.23 16.17 9.76
N ALA A 119 -6.50 17.30 10.42
CA ALA A 119 -7.12 18.46 9.76
C ALA A 119 -6.22 19.03 8.65
N ASP A 120 -4.96 19.32 8.96
CA ASP A 120 -3.99 19.88 8.00
C ASP A 120 -3.76 18.94 6.81
N TYR A 121 -3.74 17.62 7.05
CA TYR A 121 -3.64 16.62 6.00
C TYR A 121 -4.83 16.70 5.04
N PHE A 122 -6.05 16.78 5.55
CA PHE A 122 -7.25 16.87 4.72
C PHE A 122 -7.44 18.23 4.07
N ASP A 123 -6.89 19.31 4.63
CA ASP A 123 -6.85 20.62 3.99
C ASP A 123 -5.87 20.63 2.80
N LYS A 124 -4.76 19.90 2.91
CA LYS A 124 -3.80 19.69 1.82
C LYS A 124 -4.33 18.74 0.73
N TYR A 125 -5.05 17.69 1.13
CA TYR A 125 -5.61 16.66 0.25
C TYR A 125 -7.16 16.59 0.36
N PRO A 126 -7.88 17.64 -0.08
CA PRO A 126 -9.34 17.73 0.08
C PRO A 126 -10.10 16.66 -0.71
N GLY A 127 -9.56 16.19 -1.84
CA GLY A 127 -10.11 15.09 -2.62
C GLY A 127 -10.11 13.78 -1.86
N VAL A 128 -9.06 13.52 -1.06
CA VAL A 128 -9.00 12.35 -0.17
C VAL A 128 -10.12 12.42 0.87
N LYS A 129 -10.30 13.56 1.55
CA LYS A 129 -11.40 13.74 2.52
C LYS A 129 -12.76 13.47 1.89
N LYS A 130 -13.02 14.04 0.71
CA LYS A 130 -14.27 13.85 -0.03
C LYS A 130 -14.49 12.39 -0.38
N TYR A 131 -13.45 11.71 -0.86
CA TYR A 131 -13.51 10.29 -1.17
C TYR A 131 -13.87 9.45 0.06
N LEU A 132 -13.18 9.64 1.19
CA LEU A 132 -13.45 8.90 2.42
C LEU A 132 -14.90 9.04 2.88
N GLU A 133 -15.43 10.27 2.92
CA GLU A 133 -16.82 10.51 3.32
C GLU A 133 -17.83 9.92 2.33
N SER A 134 -17.54 10.01 1.02
CA SER A 134 -18.39 9.41 -0.01
C SER A 134 -18.42 7.88 0.08
N THR A 135 -17.29 7.24 0.37
CA THR A 135 -17.18 5.79 0.52
C THR A 135 -17.92 5.30 1.76
N LYS A 136 -17.82 6.02 2.89
CA LYS A 136 -18.63 5.72 4.08
C LYS A 136 -20.13 5.83 3.79
N LYS A 137 -20.54 6.88 3.07
CA LYS A 137 -21.94 7.08 2.67
C LYS A 137 -22.42 5.94 1.77
N GLN A 138 -21.66 5.60 0.74
CA GLN A 138 -21.96 4.48 -0.16
C GLN A 138 -22.09 3.17 0.60
N ALA A 139 -21.16 2.88 1.52
CA ALA A 139 -21.21 1.68 2.34
C ALA A 139 -22.49 1.61 3.19
N ARG A 140 -22.92 2.73 3.78
CA ARG A 140 -24.17 2.81 4.55
C ARG A 140 -25.42 2.60 3.70
N GLU A 141 -25.43 3.13 2.47
CA GLU A 141 -26.58 3.04 1.56
C GLU A 141 -26.69 1.67 0.89
N MET A 142 -25.56 1.10 0.47
CA MET A 142 -25.52 -0.13 -0.32
C MET A 142 -25.17 -1.39 0.50
N GLY A 143 -24.70 -1.24 1.75
CA GLY A 143 -24.20 -2.35 2.57
C GLY A 143 -22.93 -3.02 2.03
N CYS A 144 -22.27 -2.43 1.02
CA CYS A 144 -21.07 -2.97 0.41
C CYS A 144 -20.19 -1.87 -0.22
N VAL A 145 -18.92 -2.21 -0.44
CA VAL A 145 -17.94 -1.40 -1.18
C VAL A 145 -17.29 -2.24 -2.28
N GLN A 146 -16.67 -1.61 -3.26
CA GLN A 146 -16.12 -2.28 -4.45
C GLN A 146 -14.74 -1.75 -4.83
N THR A 147 -13.90 -2.59 -5.42
CA THR A 147 -12.64 -2.19 -6.05
C THR A 147 -12.86 -1.61 -7.44
N LEU A 148 -11.81 -1.07 -8.05
CA LEU A 148 -11.86 -0.54 -9.42
C LEU A 148 -12.29 -1.61 -10.45
N LEU A 149 -11.91 -2.87 -10.24
CA LEU A 149 -12.32 -4.00 -11.11
C LEU A 149 -13.65 -4.65 -10.69
N GLY A 150 -14.41 -4.01 -9.78
CA GLY A 150 -15.76 -4.44 -9.41
C GLY A 150 -15.85 -5.55 -8.36
N ARG A 151 -14.73 -5.96 -7.73
CA ARG A 151 -14.79 -6.92 -6.62
C ARG A 151 -15.48 -6.29 -5.42
N ARG A 152 -16.52 -6.95 -4.91
CA ARG A 152 -17.35 -6.43 -3.82
C ARG A 152 -16.98 -7.03 -2.46
N ARG A 153 -17.10 -6.23 -1.40
CA ARG A 153 -17.13 -6.69 -0.01
C ARG A 153 -18.37 -6.15 0.68
N SER A 154 -19.18 -7.03 1.22
CA SER A 154 -20.30 -6.66 2.10
C SER A 154 -19.76 -6.17 3.45
N ILE A 155 -20.36 -5.11 3.97
CA ILE A 155 -20.03 -4.49 5.27
C ILE A 155 -21.33 -4.46 6.08
N LEU A 156 -21.71 -5.60 6.66
CA LEU A 156 -23.00 -5.76 7.32
C LEU A 156 -23.11 -4.89 8.58
N GLU A 157 -21.99 -4.66 9.24
CA GLU A 157 -21.87 -3.93 10.50
C GLU A 157 -21.96 -2.39 10.33
N ILE A 158 -22.05 -1.89 9.09
CA ILE A 158 -22.06 -0.46 8.78
C ILE A 158 -23.27 0.28 9.36
N SER A 159 -24.38 -0.44 9.58
CA SER A 159 -25.61 0.08 10.19
C SER A 159 -25.75 -0.28 11.68
N SER A 160 -24.69 -0.83 12.30
CA SER A 160 -24.74 -1.22 13.71
C SER A 160 -25.04 -0.02 14.62
N SER A 161 -25.94 -0.22 15.59
CA SER A 161 -26.21 0.76 16.64
C SER A 161 -25.01 0.94 17.58
N ASN A 162 -24.21 -0.11 17.75
CA ASN A 162 -22.97 -0.05 18.52
C ASN A 162 -21.92 0.79 17.76
N ARG A 163 -21.53 1.91 18.39
CA ARG A 163 -20.59 2.87 17.80
C ARG A 163 -19.24 2.24 17.44
N GLN A 164 -18.66 1.42 18.31
CA GLN A 164 -17.34 0.83 18.06
C GLN A 164 -17.37 -0.14 16.86
N VAL A 165 -18.44 -0.93 16.77
CA VAL A 165 -18.68 -1.87 15.66
C VAL A 165 -18.85 -1.10 14.35
N ARG A 166 -19.65 -0.03 14.37
CA ARG A 166 -19.87 0.82 13.20
C ARG A 166 -18.60 1.55 12.74
N GLU A 167 -17.81 2.11 13.66
CA GLU A 167 -16.55 2.78 13.32
C GLU A 167 -15.52 1.79 12.73
N ALA A 168 -15.48 0.54 13.23
CA ALA A 168 -14.65 -0.51 12.63
C ALA A 168 -15.12 -0.87 11.22
N ALA A 169 -16.45 -0.94 11.00
CA ALA A 169 -17.04 -1.16 9.70
C ALA A 169 -16.73 -0.02 8.71
N GLU A 170 -16.76 1.24 9.17
CA GLU A 170 -16.39 2.41 8.36
C GLU A 170 -14.91 2.38 7.93
N ARG A 171 -14.00 2.05 8.84
CA ARG A 171 -12.58 1.86 8.49
C ARG A 171 -12.41 0.73 7.47
N MET A 172 -13.12 -0.38 7.65
CA MET A 172 -13.09 -1.49 6.70
C MET A 172 -13.62 -1.07 5.31
N ALA A 173 -14.69 -0.29 5.27
CA ALA A 173 -15.28 0.23 4.04
C ALA A 173 -14.33 1.17 3.30
N ILE A 174 -13.57 2.00 4.02
CA ILE A 174 -12.56 2.89 3.45
C ILE A 174 -11.36 2.10 2.89
N ASN A 175 -10.86 1.13 3.66
CA ASN A 175 -9.62 0.43 3.32
C ASN A 175 -9.80 -0.55 2.16
N MET A 176 -10.98 -1.18 2.08
CA MET A 176 -11.21 -2.28 1.15
C MET A 176 -11.06 -1.86 -0.33
N PRO A 177 -11.64 -0.75 -0.82
CA PRO A 177 -11.46 -0.34 -2.21
C PRO A 177 -10.00 -0.09 -2.57
N VAL A 178 -9.21 0.51 -1.67
CA VAL A 178 -7.79 0.83 -1.90
C VAL A 178 -6.97 -0.46 -1.95
N GLN A 179 -6.90 -1.20 -0.85
CA GLN A 179 -6.10 -2.44 -0.75
C GLN A 179 -6.61 -3.51 -1.71
N GLY A 180 -7.92 -3.55 -1.91
CA GLY A 180 -8.53 -4.43 -2.88
C GLY A 180 -8.06 -4.08 -4.28
N THR A 181 -8.09 -2.81 -4.69
CA THR A 181 -7.61 -2.43 -6.02
C THR A 181 -6.14 -2.82 -6.22
N SER A 182 -5.28 -2.60 -5.23
CA SER A 182 -3.89 -3.08 -5.25
C SER A 182 -3.78 -4.61 -5.41
N ALA A 183 -4.59 -5.35 -4.64
CA ALA A 183 -4.66 -6.81 -4.74
C ALA A 183 -5.22 -7.32 -6.07
N ASP A 184 -6.04 -6.52 -6.76
CA ASP A 184 -6.54 -6.85 -8.09
C ASP A 184 -5.47 -6.61 -9.15
N ILE A 185 -4.77 -5.47 -9.08
CA ILE A 185 -3.66 -5.11 -9.97
C ILE A 185 -2.57 -6.20 -9.94
N ILE A 186 -2.11 -6.59 -8.74
CA ILE A 186 -1.06 -7.60 -8.64
C ILE A 186 -1.50 -8.95 -9.21
N LYS A 187 -2.76 -9.35 -9.02
CA LYS A 187 -3.29 -10.61 -9.59
C LYS A 187 -3.36 -10.57 -11.10
N VAL A 188 -3.76 -9.45 -11.68
CA VAL A 188 -3.74 -9.26 -13.14
C VAL A 188 -2.31 -9.34 -13.67
N ALA A 189 -1.36 -8.66 -13.01
CA ALA A 189 0.05 -8.73 -13.37
C ALA A 189 0.59 -10.16 -13.28
N MET A 190 0.26 -10.91 -12.23
CA MET A 190 0.66 -12.32 -12.09
C MET A 190 0.17 -13.19 -13.25
N ILE A 191 -1.10 -13.03 -13.66
CA ILE A 191 -1.68 -13.78 -14.78
C ILE A 191 -0.99 -13.43 -16.10
N ASN A 192 -0.75 -12.13 -16.34
CA ASN A 192 -0.12 -11.66 -17.57
C ASN A 192 1.35 -12.11 -17.64
N LEU A 193 2.09 -12.00 -16.54
CA LEU A 193 3.47 -12.49 -16.42
C LEU A 193 3.54 -13.99 -16.69
N HIS A 194 2.67 -14.78 -16.05
CA HIS A 194 2.63 -16.22 -16.26
C HIS A 194 2.36 -16.56 -17.74
N ARG A 195 1.43 -15.86 -18.39
CA ARG A 195 1.12 -16.05 -19.81
C ARG A 195 2.33 -15.73 -20.68
N GLU A 196 2.95 -14.57 -20.50
CA GLU A 196 4.09 -14.12 -21.32
C GLU A 196 5.32 -15.01 -21.14
N MET A 197 5.63 -15.40 -19.90
CA MET A 197 6.74 -16.32 -19.61
C MET A 197 6.53 -17.68 -20.29
N ASN A 198 5.31 -18.21 -20.27
CA ASN A 198 4.97 -19.47 -20.96
C ASN A 198 5.06 -19.36 -22.48
N GLN A 199 4.55 -18.26 -23.06
CA GLN A 199 4.61 -18.03 -24.50
C GLN A 199 6.05 -17.93 -25.02
N ARG A 200 6.93 -17.28 -24.25
CA ARG A 200 8.36 -17.17 -24.54
C ARG A 200 9.16 -18.40 -24.13
N GLN A 201 8.51 -19.42 -23.56
CA GLN A 201 9.10 -20.67 -23.09
C GLN A 201 10.25 -20.49 -22.09
N LEU A 202 10.15 -19.45 -21.25
CA LEU A 202 11.17 -19.12 -20.26
C LEU A 202 11.29 -20.21 -19.21
N LYS A 203 12.51 -20.40 -18.72
CA LYS A 203 12.84 -21.30 -17.62
C LYS A 203 12.70 -20.62 -16.25
N SER A 204 12.66 -19.29 -16.23
CA SER A 204 12.34 -18.47 -15.07
C SER A 204 11.00 -18.86 -14.44
N LYS A 205 10.88 -18.72 -13.12
CA LYS A 205 9.69 -19.09 -12.35
C LYS A 205 9.31 -17.97 -11.40
N MET A 206 8.04 -17.61 -11.37
CA MET A 206 7.47 -16.81 -10.27
C MET A 206 7.27 -17.73 -9.07
N VAL A 207 8.00 -17.48 -7.99
CA VAL A 207 8.06 -18.40 -6.83
C VAL A 207 7.25 -17.91 -5.65
N LEU A 208 7.23 -16.59 -5.41
CA LEU A 208 6.55 -16.01 -4.25
C LEU A 208 5.83 -14.72 -4.62
N GLN A 209 4.74 -14.46 -3.89
CA GLN A 209 4.07 -13.17 -3.84
C GLN A 209 3.97 -12.75 -2.36
N VAL A 210 4.52 -11.58 -2.04
CA VAL A 210 4.56 -11.05 -0.67
C VAL A 210 4.19 -9.57 -0.74
N HIS A 211 3.05 -9.19 -0.14
CA HIS A 211 2.51 -7.82 -0.22
C HIS A 211 2.33 -7.33 -1.67
N ASP A 212 3.09 -6.32 -2.08
CA ASP A 212 3.14 -5.70 -3.41
C ASP A 212 4.32 -6.20 -4.27
N GLU A 213 5.06 -7.20 -3.78
CA GLU A 213 6.26 -7.77 -4.38
C GLU A 213 5.99 -9.17 -5.00
N LEU A 214 6.55 -9.38 -6.19
CA LEU A 214 6.65 -10.68 -6.88
C LEU A 214 8.12 -11.10 -6.96
N ILE A 215 8.42 -12.31 -6.48
CA ILE A 215 9.78 -12.88 -6.48
C ILE A 215 9.87 -13.98 -7.51
N PHE A 216 10.97 -13.97 -8.27
CA PHE A 216 11.26 -14.88 -9.36
C PHE A 216 12.59 -15.58 -9.14
N GLU A 217 12.64 -16.87 -9.45
CA GLU A 217 13.88 -17.57 -9.78
C GLU A 217 14.18 -17.36 -11.26
N VAL A 218 15.36 -16.82 -11.58
CA VAL A 218 15.72 -16.43 -12.94
C VAL A 218 17.09 -17.02 -13.30
N PRO A 219 17.18 -17.90 -14.30
CA PRO A 219 18.47 -18.34 -14.84
C PRO A 219 19.28 -17.15 -15.34
N GLU A 220 20.60 -17.18 -15.16
CA GLU A 220 21.48 -16.05 -15.52
C GLU A 220 21.31 -15.61 -16.98
N ALA A 221 21.07 -16.57 -17.89
CA ALA A 221 20.85 -16.31 -19.31
C ALA A 221 19.55 -15.55 -19.62
N GLU A 222 18.56 -15.56 -18.72
CA GLU A 222 17.26 -14.91 -18.89
C GLU A 222 17.15 -13.59 -18.08
N LEU A 223 18.18 -13.24 -17.30
CA LEU A 223 18.11 -12.12 -16.35
C LEU A 223 17.77 -10.79 -17.00
N GLU A 224 18.49 -10.39 -18.06
CA GLU A 224 18.25 -9.10 -18.72
C GLU A 224 16.89 -9.07 -19.42
N LEU A 225 16.40 -10.21 -19.93
CA LEU A 225 15.06 -10.33 -20.49
C LEU A 225 14.00 -10.13 -19.40
N MET A 226 14.15 -10.79 -18.25
CA MET A 226 13.21 -10.69 -17.13
C MET A 226 13.20 -9.28 -16.51
N ARG A 227 14.35 -8.60 -16.46
CA ARG A 227 14.45 -7.20 -15.99
C ARG A 227 13.67 -6.20 -16.86
N GLN A 228 13.43 -6.53 -18.13
CA GLN A 228 12.60 -5.72 -19.03
C GLN A 228 11.14 -6.15 -18.96
N LEU A 229 10.89 -7.46 -19.02
CA LEU A 229 9.54 -8.04 -19.07
C LEU A 229 8.72 -7.75 -17.80
N VAL A 230 9.34 -7.85 -16.62
CA VAL A 230 8.62 -7.71 -15.36
C VAL A 230 8.07 -6.28 -15.17
N PRO A 231 8.89 -5.21 -15.29
CA PRO A 231 8.37 -3.85 -15.23
C PRO A 231 7.36 -3.53 -16.34
N GLU A 232 7.58 -4.02 -17.57
CA GLU A 232 6.65 -3.80 -18.70
C GLU A 232 5.24 -4.30 -18.37
N ILE A 233 5.11 -5.51 -17.82
CA ILE A 233 3.82 -6.10 -17.49
C ILE A 233 3.23 -5.55 -16.19
N MET A 234 4.09 -5.14 -15.26
CA MET A 234 3.69 -4.57 -13.96
C MET A 234 3.49 -3.05 -14.01
N SER A 235 3.46 -2.40 -15.17
CA SER A 235 3.27 -0.94 -15.29
C SER A 235 1.86 -0.53 -15.70
#